data_AF-A0A0K1PXJ5-F1
#
_entry.id   AF-A0A0K1PXJ5-F1
#
_cell.length_a   1.000
_cell.length_b   1.000
_cell.length_c   1.000
_cell.angle_alpha   90.00
_cell.angle_beta   90.00
_cell.angle_gamma   90.00
#
_symmetry.space_group_name_H-M   'P 1'
#
loop_
_entity.id
_entity.type
_entity.pdbx_description
1 polymer ?
#
loop_
_entity_poly.entity_id
_entity_poly.type
_entity_poly.pdbx_seq_one_letter_code
_entity_poly.pdbx_strand_id
1 'polypeptide(L)'
;MGTLAMLGASGCGFRTQDRTISAADVSEDRTKLTNFMSSPARPGQPTEKTPSAISREALVDEARIVRYGTDGVCVALHTRTHTSLDVPMSQYRIELNGQRVNIDREEMGVSDWQYTGEREKAVVEFVSKDAAGSFRSTETEQKTFRVIERRTQFCGVPAKQGKITLEVSIPQDDGRGPWGANFVWTMDIPSRRVQLVTAPNTMPTSPPATPEQKAAPAELVPADNAGAPTLSL
;
A
#
# COMPACT_ATOMS: atom_id res chain seq x y z
N MET A 1 41.62 -21.23 -19.94
CA MET A 1 40.41 -20.71 -20.62
C MET A 1 39.24 -20.93 -19.68
N GLY A 2 38.80 -19.87 -19.00
CA GLY A 2 37.75 -19.92 -17.99
C GLY A 2 36.40 -19.52 -18.57
N THR A 3 35.44 -20.43 -18.54
CA THR A 3 34.07 -20.18 -18.97
C THR A 3 33.31 -19.56 -17.79
N LEU A 4 33.06 -18.25 -17.85
CA LEU A 4 32.19 -17.56 -16.89
C LEU A 4 30.75 -17.97 -17.15
N ALA A 5 30.12 -18.57 -16.14
CA ALA A 5 28.70 -18.85 -16.10
C ALA A 5 27.91 -17.54 -15.98
N MET A 6 27.16 -17.18 -17.02
CA MET A 6 26.03 -16.25 -16.88
C MET A 6 24.90 -16.99 -16.17
N LEU A 7 24.77 -16.78 -14.85
CA LEU A 7 23.51 -17.02 -14.16
C LEU A 7 22.51 -15.97 -14.65
N GLY A 8 21.69 -16.36 -15.61
CA GLY A 8 20.46 -15.64 -15.95
C GLY A 8 19.51 -15.69 -14.75
N ALA A 9 19.49 -14.61 -13.97
CA ALA A 9 18.48 -14.36 -12.96
C ALA A 9 17.11 -14.23 -13.66
N SER A 10 16.44 -15.36 -13.84
CA SER A 10 15.04 -15.45 -14.24
C SER A 10 14.17 -15.16 -13.01
N GLY A 11 14.23 -13.90 -12.55
CA GLY A 11 13.34 -13.37 -11.53
C GLY A 11 11.96 -13.16 -12.13
N CYS A 12 11.14 -14.21 -12.19
CA CYS A 12 9.76 -14.11 -12.61
C CYS A 12 8.92 -13.38 -11.55
N GLY A 13 8.89 -12.06 -11.69
CA GLY A 13 7.75 -11.15 -11.49
C GLY A 13 6.77 -11.46 -10.38
N PHE A 14 7.13 -11.10 -9.15
CA PHE A 14 6.17 -10.39 -8.29
C PHE A 14 5.69 -9.17 -9.09
N ARG A 15 4.38 -8.91 -9.17
CA ARG A 15 3.87 -7.73 -9.88
C ARG A 15 4.20 -6.48 -9.06
N THR A 16 5.43 -6.01 -9.22
CA THR A 16 5.89 -4.75 -8.64
C THR A 16 5.27 -3.61 -9.43
N GLN A 17 4.52 -2.74 -8.76
CA GLN A 17 4.10 -1.46 -9.32
C GLN A 17 5.10 -0.40 -8.87
N ASP A 18 5.68 0.33 -9.81
CA ASP A 18 6.65 1.40 -9.52
C ASP A 18 6.12 2.75 -10.03
N ARG A 19 6.32 3.81 -9.25
CA ARG A 19 6.06 5.18 -9.66
C ARG A 19 7.05 6.14 -9.02
N THR A 20 7.56 7.05 -9.84
CA THR A 20 8.29 8.22 -9.36
C THR A 20 7.31 9.29 -8.90
N ILE A 21 7.48 9.81 -7.68
CA ILE A 21 6.64 10.85 -7.08
C ILE A 21 7.51 11.95 -6.47
N SER A 22 7.04 13.20 -6.46
CA SER A 22 7.71 14.27 -5.71
C SER A 22 7.18 14.33 -4.28
N ALA A 23 7.93 14.94 -3.37
CA ALA A 23 7.45 15.19 -2.00
C ALA A 23 6.20 16.08 -1.94
N ALA A 24 5.99 16.93 -2.96
CA ALA A 24 4.81 17.78 -3.06
C ALA A 24 3.54 17.01 -3.46
N ASP A 25 3.67 15.83 -4.09
CA ASP A 25 2.53 15.00 -4.50
C ASP A 25 1.98 14.13 -3.34
N VAL A 26 2.66 14.12 -2.19
CA VAL A 26 2.23 13.41 -0.98
C VAL A 26 0.97 14.09 -0.46
N SER A 27 -0.10 13.31 -0.28
CA SER A 27 -1.50 13.75 -0.01
C SER A 27 -2.40 13.95 -1.23
N GLU A 28 -1.94 13.74 -2.46
CA GLU A 28 -2.81 13.65 -3.65
C GLU A 28 -3.05 12.19 -4.09
N ASP A 29 -4.05 11.96 -4.96
CA ASP A 29 -4.30 10.68 -5.63
C ASP A 29 -3.12 10.22 -6.51
N ARG A 30 -2.13 11.09 -6.74
CA ARG A 30 -0.91 10.82 -7.50
C ARG A 30 -0.02 9.75 -6.87
N THR A 31 -0.06 9.60 -5.54
CA THR A 31 0.67 8.54 -4.83
C THR A 31 -0.06 7.20 -4.81
N LYS A 32 -1.30 7.14 -5.34
CA LYS A 32 -2.08 5.91 -5.41
C LYS A 32 -1.49 4.96 -6.44
N LEU A 33 -1.12 3.77 -5.99
CA LEU A 33 -0.81 2.63 -6.83
C LEU A 33 -1.90 1.59 -6.68
N THR A 34 -2.27 0.98 -7.81
CA THR A 34 -3.30 -0.05 -7.87
C THR A 34 -2.68 -1.39 -8.24
N ASN A 35 -3.04 -2.46 -7.55
CA ASN A 35 -2.58 -3.81 -7.87
C ASN A 35 -3.68 -4.83 -7.57
N PHE A 36 -3.40 -6.10 -7.83
CA PHE A 36 -4.25 -7.21 -7.42
C PHE A 36 -3.46 -8.06 -6.41
N MET A 37 -3.77 -7.93 -5.13
CA MET A 37 -3.21 -8.71 -4.02
C MET A 37 -3.62 -10.17 -4.09
N SER A 38 -4.71 -10.46 -4.78
CA SER A 38 -5.11 -11.81 -5.16
C SER A 38 -4.40 -12.34 -6.41
N SER A 39 -3.29 -11.70 -6.79
CA SER A 39 -2.32 -12.26 -7.72
C SER A 39 -1.33 -13.15 -6.97
N PRO A 40 -1.07 -14.37 -7.46
CA PRO A 40 -0.13 -15.25 -6.80
C PRO A 40 1.30 -14.74 -6.88
N ALA A 41 2.09 -15.07 -5.86
CA ALA A 41 3.51 -14.74 -5.74
C ALA A 41 4.40 -15.53 -6.73
N ARG A 42 3.87 -16.57 -7.39
CA ARG A 42 4.62 -17.43 -8.32
C ARG A 42 3.92 -17.55 -9.69
N PRO A 43 4.68 -17.66 -10.79
CA PRO A 43 4.12 -17.94 -12.12
C PRO A 43 3.27 -19.23 -12.12
N GLY A 44 2.17 -19.21 -12.87
CA GLY A 44 1.32 -20.39 -13.12
C GLY A 44 0.25 -20.68 -12.06
N GLN A 45 0.23 -19.94 -10.94
CA GLN A 45 -0.83 -20.07 -9.94
C GLN A 45 -2.10 -19.30 -10.37
N PRO A 46 -3.29 -19.74 -9.94
CA PRO A 46 -4.54 -19.08 -10.30
C PRO A 46 -4.67 -17.74 -9.57
N THR A 47 -4.95 -16.68 -10.34
CA THR A 47 -5.44 -15.40 -9.81
C THR A 47 -6.89 -15.56 -9.37
N GLU A 48 -7.33 -14.74 -8.42
CA GLU A 48 -8.76 -14.59 -8.16
C GLU A 48 -9.49 -14.17 -9.44
N LYS A 49 -10.65 -14.80 -9.66
CA LYS A 49 -11.46 -14.62 -10.87
C LYS A 49 -12.77 -13.95 -10.48
N THR A 50 -13.14 -12.90 -11.21
CA THR A 50 -14.50 -12.39 -11.19
C THR A 50 -15.39 -13.22 -12.14
N PRO A 51 -16.70 -13.34 -11.85
CA PRO A 51 -17.66 -13.74 -12.86
C PRO A 51 -17.57 -12.85 -14.11
N SER A 52 -17.86 -13.39 -15.30
CA SER A 52 -17.72 -12.67 -16.57
C SER A 52 -18.55 -11.36 -16.65
N ALA A 53 -19.64 -11.29 -15.90
CA ALA A 53 -20.51 -10.13 -15.82
C ALA A 53 -20.03 -9.05 -14.82
N ILE A 54 -19.01 -9.35 -14.01
CA ILE A 54 -18.45 -8.43 -13.01
C ILE A 54 -17.07 -7.94 -13.47
N SER A 55 -16.92 -6.61 -13.52
CA SER A 55 -15.64 -5.99 -13.86
C SER A 55 -14.55 -6.43 -12.90
N ARG A 56 -13.37 -6.74 -13.44
CA ARG A 56 -12.18 -7.06 -12.64
C ARG A 56 -11.78 -5.91 -11.70
N GLU A 57 -12.19 -4.69 -12.02
CA GLU A 57 -11.98 -3.49 -11.19
C GLU A 57 -12.60 -3.61 -9.80
N ALA A 58 -13.63 -4.44 -9.63
CA ALA A 58 -14.24 -4.72 -8.32
C ALA A 58 -13.26 -5.34 -7.31
N LEU A 59 -12.15 -5.92 -7.78
CA LEU A 59 -11.10 -6.55 -6.97
C LEU A 59 -9.75 -5.82 -7.07
N VAL A 60 -9.72 -4.58 -7.57
CA VAL A 60 -8.48 -3.80 -7.59
C VAL A 60 -8.18 -3.36 -6.17
N ASP A 61 -6.96 -3.59 -5.70
CA ASP A 61 -6.46 -3.09 -4.43
C ASP A 61 -5.68 -1.80 -4.61
N GLU A 62 -5.60 -1.00 -3.56
CA GLU A 62 -4.96 0.32 -3.58
C GLU A 62 -3.98 0.47 -2.42
N ALA A 63 -2.83 1.06 -2.72
CA ALA A 63 -1.89 1.54 -1.71
C ALA A 63 -1.54 3.00 -2.01
N ARG A 64 -1.50 3.84 -0.97
CA ARG A 64 -1.27 5.29 -1.10
C ARG A 64 -0.38 5.80 0.01
N ILE A 65 0.63 6.60 -0.33
CA ILE A 65 1.39 7.34 0.68
C ILE A 65 0.54 8.52 1.17
N VAL A 66 0.15 8.47 2.43
CA VAL A 66 -0.64 9.53 3.07
C VAL A 66 0.24 10.55 3.80
N ARG A 67 1.47 10.16 4.17
CA ARG A 67 2.42 11.03 4.85
C ARG A 67 3.86 10.60 4.58
N TYR A 68 4.75 11.55 4.37
CA TYR A 68 6.18 11.32 4.16
C TYR A 68 6.98 12.46 4.78
N GLY A 69 7.96 12.12 5.60
CA GLY A 69 8.79 13.10 6.30
C GLY A 69 10.02 12.48 6.95
N THR A 70 10.73 13.28 7.74
CA THR A 70 11.91 12.84 8.50
C THR A 70 11.56 11.86 9.61
N ASP A 71 10.32 11.90 10.09
CA ASP A 71 9.79 11.09 11.17
C ASP A 71 9.19 9.76 10.69
N GLY A 72 9.03 9.57 9.38
CA GLY A 72 8.63 8.30 8.80
C GLY A 72 7.82 8.43 7.51
N VAL A 73 7.29 7.29 7.08
CA VAL A 73 6.34 7.20 5.97
C VAL A 73 5.10 6.46 6.44
N CYS A 74 3.93 6.99 6.09
CA CYS A 74 2.65 6.36 6.39
C CYS A 74 1.93 6.03 5.09
N VAL A 75 1.32 4.85 5.07
CA VAL A 75 0.63 4.30 3.91
C VAL A 75 -0.80 3.94 4.32
N ALA A 76 -1.76 4.30 3.48
CA ALA A 76 -3.10 3.74 3.51
C ALA A 76 -3.18 2.57 2.54
N LEU A 77 -3.70 1.45 3.02
CA LEU A 77 -3.89 0.23 2.26
C LEU A 77 -5.38 -0.09 2.21
N HIS A 78 -5.89 -0.37 1.01
CA HIS A 78 -7.26 -0.78 0.78
C HIS A 78 -7.26 -2.07 -0.05
N THR A 79 -7.73 -3.16 0.55
CA THR A 79 -7.83 -4.45 -0.12
C THR A 79 -9.26 -4.82 -0.43
N ARG A 80 -9.48 -5.51 -1.54
CA ARG A 80 -10.78 -5.93 -2.06
C ARG A 80 -10.70 -7.37 -2.52
N THR A 81 -11.38 -8.27 -1.80
CA THR A 81 -11.35 -9.71 -2.06
C THR A 81 -12.76 -10.29 -2.06
N HIS A 82 -12.97 -11.36 -2.81
CA HIS A 82 -14.20 -12.14 -2.71
C HIS A 82 -14.29 -12.79 -1.32
N THR A 83 -15.51 -12.90 -0.79
CA THR A 83 -15.75 -13.42 0.56
C THR A 83 -15.14 -14.78 0.87
N SER A 84 -14.93 -15.65 -0.14
CA SER A 84 -14.33 -16.98 0.07
C SER A 84 -12.82 -16.95 0.22
N LEU A 85 -12.18 -15.82 -0.06
CA LEU A 85 -10.73 -15.61 -0.01
C LEU A 85 -10.38 -14.50 0.99
N ASP A 86 -11.36 -14.00 1.72
CA ASP A 86 -11.18 -12.94 2.70
C ASP A 86 -10.41 -13.45 3.91
N VAL A 87 -9.45 -12.64 4.35
CA VAL A 87 -8.59 -12.89 5.50
C VAL A 87 -8.44 -11.55 6.23
N PRO A 88 -8.57 -11.51 7.58
CA PRO A 88 -8.40 -10.27 8.33
C PRO A 88 -6.97 -9.74 8.20
N MET A 89 -6.82 -8.41 8.15
CA MET A 89 -5.52 -7.77 7.96
C MET A 89 -4.52 -8.11 9.08
N SER A 90 -5.00 -8.45 10.28
CA SER A 90 -4.16 -8.94 11.39
C SER A 90 -3.33 -10.18 11.04
N GLN A 91 -3.74 -10.96 10.04
CA GLN A 91 -2.98 -12.13 9.56
C GLN A 91 -2.00 -11.78 8.44
N TYR A 92 -2.04 -10.56 7.90
CA TYR A 92 -1.17 -10.16 6.81
C TYR A 92 0.25 -9.97 7.33
N ARG A 93 1.23 -10.30 6.50
CA ARG A 93 2.60 -9.86 6.68
C ARG A 93 2.80 -8.63 5.81
N ILE A 94 2.83 -7.47 6.45
CA ILE A 94 3.07 -6.18 5.79
C ILE A 94 4.47 -5.69 6.18
N GLU A 95 5.29 -5.39 5.17
CA GLU A 95 6.62 -4.83 5.34
C GLU A 95 6.73 -3.50 4.61
N LEU A 96 7.12 -2.45 5.34
CA LEU A 96 7.36 -1.12 4.81
C LEU A 96 8.85 -0.82 4.94
N ASN A 97 9.51 -0.57 3.81
CA ASN A 97 10.96 -0.40 3.71
C ASN A 97 11.76 -1.58 4.30
N GLY A 98 11.23 -2.81 4.15
CA GLY A 98 11.83 -4.04 4.67
C GLY A 98 11.67 -4.23 6.18
N GLN A 99 10.83 -3.43 6.85
CA GLN A 99 10.48 -3.60 8.25
C GLN A 99 9.01 -3.95 8.40
N ARG A 100 8.73 -4.97 9.21
CA ARG A 100 7.35 -5.34 9.53
C ARG A 100 6.65 -4.20 10.26
N VAL A 101 5.45 -3.86 9.81
CA VAL A 101 4.58 -2.88 10.46
C VAL A 101 3.44 -3.60 11.17
N ASN A 102 2.99 -3.02 12.28
CA ASN A 102 1.81 -3.49 13.00
C ASN A 102 0.58 -2.74 12.49
N ILE A 103 -0.55 -3.42 12.49
CA ILE A 103 -1.83 -2.86 12.08
C ILE A 103 -2.63 -2.60 13.35
N ASP A 104 -2.73 -1.32 13.72
CA ASP A 104 -3.39 -0.91 14.97
C ASP A 104 -4.90 -0.72 14.79
N ARG A 105 -5.34 -0.46 13.54
CA ARG A 105 -6.74 -0.28 13.18
C ARG A 105 -7.01 -0.87 11.81
N GLU A 106 -8.12 -1.58 11.73
CA GLU A 106 -8.70 -2.11 10.50
C GLU A 106 -10.15 -1.66 10.41
N GLU A 107 -10.55 -1.18 9.24
CA GLU A 107 -11.93 -0.88 8.88
C GLU A 107 -12.39 -1.88 7.82
N MET A 108 -13.59 -2.42 7.99
CA MET A 108 -14.15 -3.43 7.08
C MET A 108 -15.43 -2.89 6.44
N GLY A 109 -15.57 -3.11 5.13
CA GLY A 109 -16.74 -2.82 4.33
C GLY A 109 -17.14 -4.02 3.48
N VAL A 110 -18.34 -3.96 2.91
CA VAL A 110 -18.89 -5.01 2.04
C VAL A 110 -19.56 -4.35 0.84
N SER A 111 -19.26 -4.86 -0.34
CA SER A 111 -19.81 -4.41 -1.62
C SER A 111 -20.40 -5.61 -2.38
N ASP A 112 -21.71 -5.58 -2.61
CA ASP A 112 -22.45 -6.65 -3.29
C ASP A 112 -22.71 -6.28 -4.75
N TRP A 113 -22.22 -7.12 -5.68
CA TRP A 113 -22.40 -6.95 -7.12
C TRP A 113 -23.39 -7.98 -7.64
N GLN A 114 -24.55 -7.52 -8.10
CA GLN A 114 -25.56 -8.40 -8.69
C GLN A 114 -25.16 -8.78 -10.12
N TYR A 115 -25.32 -10.06 -10.47
CA TYR A 115 -25.11 -10.53 -11.83
C TYR A 115 -26.05 -11.68 -12.17
N THR A 116 -26.35 -11.83 -13.45
CA THR A 116 -27.12 -12.96 -13.97
C THR A 116 -26.18 -14.09 -14.33
N GLY A 117 -26.43 -15.28 -13.77
CA GLY A 117 -25.65 -16.49 -14.04
C GLY A 117 -26.55 -17.69 -14.29
N GLU A 118 -25.94 -18.83 -14.61
CA GLU A 118 -26.66 -20.10 -14.75
C GLU A 118 -26.54 -20.92 -13.48
N ARG A 119 -27.62 -21.62 -13.10
CA ARG A 119 -27.60 -22.69 -12.11
C ARG A 119 -28.03 -24.00 -12.76
N GLU A 120 -27.36 -25.09 -12.40
CA GLU A 120 -27.78 -26.42 -12.83
C GLU A 120 -29.06 -26.80 -12.07
N LYS A 121 -30.11 -27.14 -12.81
CA LYS A 121 -31.41 -27.56 -12.28
C LYS A 121 -31.51 -29.07 -12.19
N ALA A 122 -30.94 -29.76 -13.17
CA ALA A 122 -30.87 -31.22 -13.21
C ALA A 122 -29.57 -31.65 -13.89
N VAL A 123 -28.86 -32.56 -13.23
CA VAL A 123 -27.72 -33.26 -13.79
C VAL A 123 -28.04 -34.74 -13.72
N VAL A 124 -28.15 -35.38 -14.89
CA VAL A 124 -28.35 -36.82 -15.01
C VAL A 124 -27.14 -37.39 -15.71
N GLU A 125 -26.40 -38.23 -15.00
CA GLU A 125 -25.29 -39.00 -15.57
C GLU A 125 -25.77 -40.43 -15.77
N PHE A 126 -25.50 -41.01 -16.94
CA PHE A 126 -25.81 -42.42 -17.19
C PHE A 126 -24.59 -43.14 -17.72
N VAL A 127 -24.37 -44.35 -17.19
CA VAL A 127 -23.31 -45.25 -17.59
C VAL A 127 -23.93 -46.61 -17.88
N SER A 128 -23.67 -47.14 -19.06
CA SER A 128 -24.05 -48.47 -19.52
C SER A 128 -22.81 -49.22 -20.00
N LYS A 129 -22.93 -50.53 -20.22
CA LYS A 129 -21.80 -51.36 -20.70
C LYS A 129 -21.20 -50.85 -22.01
N ASP A 130 -22.01 -50.22 -22.86
CA ASP A 130 -21.63 -49.83 -24.23
C ASP A 130 -21.53 -48.30 -24.42
N ALA A 131 -21.99 -47.50 -23.46
CA ALA A 131 -21.98 -46.03 -23.56
C ALA A 131 -22.07 -45.33 -22.20
N ALA A 132 -21.45 -44.17 -22.10
CA ALA A 132 -21.68 -43.19 -21.05
C ALA A 132 -22.18 -41.88 -21.66
N GLY A 133 -23.05 -41.17 -20.94
CA GLY A 133 -23.53 -39.86 -21.35
C GLY A 133 -23.99 -39.03 -20.16
N SER A 134 -24.22 -37.75 -20.41
CA SER A 134 -24.76 -36.83 -19.41
C SER A 134 -25.80 -35.92 -20.02
N PHE A 135 -26.82 -35.58 -19.23
CA PHE A 135 -27.81 -34.57 -19.53
C PHE A 135 -27.71 -33.49 -18.44
N ARG A 136 -27.58 -32.23 -18.86
CA ARG A 136 -27.55 -31.07 -17.97
C ARG A 136 -28.64 -30.10 -18.40
N SER A 137 -29.50 -29.72 -17.46
CA SER A 137 -30.47 -28.63 -17.64
C SER A 137 -30.03 -27.48 -16.75
N THR A 138 -29.83 -26.30 -17.34
CA THR A 138 -29.52 -25.06 -16.63
C THR A 138 -30.69 -24.10 -16.68
N GLU A 139 -30.82 -23.25 -15.66
CA GLU A 139 -31.73 -22.12 -15.66
C GLU A 139 -31.02 -20.84 -15.21
N THR A 140 -31.49 -19.70 -15.71
CA THR A 140 -30.95 -18.40 -15.36
C THR A 140 -31.36 -17.99 -13.94
N GLU A 141 -30.41 -17.51 -13.15
CA GLU A 141 -30.61 -17.06 -11.77
C GLU A 141 -29.87 -15.75 -11.53
N GLN A 142 -30.45 -14.89 -10.68
CA GLN A 142 -29.74 -13.72 -10.13
C GLN A 142 -28.81 -14.18 -9.01
N LYS A 143 -27.52 -13.92 -9.16
CA LYS A 143 -26.47 -14.24 -8.21
C LYS A 143 -25.84 -12.96 -7.69
N THR A 144 -25.28 -13.04 -6.49
CA THR A 144 -24.55 -11.94 -5.86
C THR A 144 -23.08 -12.31 -5.73
N PHE A 145 -22.21 -11.46 -6.27
CA PHE A 145 -20.78 -11.51 -6.05
C PHE A 145 -20.42 -10.53 -4.93
N ARG A 146 -20.07 -11.06 -3.76
CA ARG A 146 -19.76 -10.26 -2.57
C ARG A 146 -18.27 -10.01 -2.45
N VAL A 147 -17.90 -8.73 -2.44
CA VAL A 147 -16.54 -8.25 -2.19
C VAL A 147 -16.44 -7.72 -0.77
N ILE A 148 -15.45 -8.18 -0.03
CA ILE A 148 -15.05 -7.65 1.27
C ILE A 148 -13.96 -6.62 1.04
N GLU A 149 -14.17 -5.43 1.59
CA GLU A 149 -13.23 -4.32 1.54
C GLU A 149 -12.57 -4.17 2.91
N ARG A 150 -11.23 -4.18 2.98
CA ARG A 150 -10.51 -3.93 4.23
C ARG A 150 -9.58 -2.73 4.05
N ARG A 151 -9.61 -1.81 5.00
CA ARG A 151 -8.84 -0.57 4.98
C ARG A 151 -8.03 -0.44 6.23
N THR A 152 -6.78 0.00 6.08
CA THR A 152 -5.92 0.32 7.20
C THR A 152 -4.96 1.44 6.85
N GLN A 153 -4.41 2.06 7.87
CA GLN A 153 -3.29 2.98 7.75
C GLN A 153 -2.24 2.61 8.78
N PHE A 154 -0.99 2.56 8.33
CA PHE A 154 0.16 2.26 9.18
C PHE A 154 1.35 3.13 8.80
N CYS A 155 2.28 3.29 9.73
CA CYS A 155 3.51 4.05 9.53
C CYS A 155 4.73 3.19 9.80
N GLY A 156 5.83 3.52 9.13
CA GLY A 156 7.12 2.87 9.32
C GLY A 156 8.27 3.86 9.23
N VAL A 157 9.48 3.33 9.37
CA VAL A 157 10.71 4.13 9.28
C VAL A 157 10.85 4.79 7.91
N PRO A 158 11.49 5.97 7.83
CA PRO A 158 11.70 6.65 6.57
C PRO A 158 12.51 5.78 5.60
N ALA A 159 12.23 5.96 4.30
CA ALA A 159 12.92 5.24 3.24
C ALA A 159 14.40 5.62 3.16
N LYS A 160 15.26 4.63 2.89
CA LYS A 160 16.66 4.89 2.54
C LYS A 160 16.72 5.35 1.09
N GLN A 161 17.43 6.45 0.84
CA GLN A 161 17.70 6.96 -0.52
C GLN A 161 16.45 7.30 -1.34
N GLY A 162 15.34 7.67 -0.67
CA GLY A 162 14.10 8.07 -1.35
C GLY A 162 13.31 6.93 -1.98
N LYS A 163 13.73 5.66 -1.85
CA LYS A 163 12.94 4.51 -2.35
C LYS A 163 12.07 3.93 -1.25
N ILE A 164 10.76 4.07 -1.40
CA ILE A 164 9.76 3.52 -0.48
C ILE A 164 9.25 2.20 -1.06
N THR A 165 9.27 1.13 -0.27
CA THR A 165 8.79 -0.18 -0.70
C THR A 165 7.76 -0.71 0.28
N LEU A 166 6.59 -1.11 -0.22
CA LEU A 166 5.57 -1.81 0.54
C LEU A 166 5.43 -3.23 -0.03
N GLU A 167 5.67 -4.22 0.81
CA GLU A 167 5.38 -5.61 0.52
C GLU A 167 4.21 -6.07 1.38
N VAL A 168 3.19 -6.64 0.74
CA VAL A 168 2.05 -7.24 1.41
C VAL A 168 2.02 -8.71 1.04
N SER A 169 1.99 -9.58 2.04
CA SER A 169 1.80 -11.01 1.88
C SER A 169 0.63 -11.50 2.72
N ILE A 170 -0.30 -12.19 2.08
CA ILE A 170 -1.51 -12.74 2.66
C ILE A 170 -1.32 -14.26 2.75
N PRO A 171 -1.41 -14.85 3.96
CA PRO A 171 -1.34 -16.30 4.10
C PRO A 171 -2.56 -16.93 3.44
N GLN A 172 -2.35 -18.04 2.74
CA GLN A 172 -3.45 -18.86 2.23
C GLN A 172 -3.30 -20.30 2.72
N ASP A 173 -4.42 -20.88 3.15
CA ASP A 173 -4.47 -22.20 3.80
C ASP A 173 -4.88 -23.34 2.84
N ASP A 174 -4.87 -23.10 1.52
CA ASP A 174 -5.38 -24.04 0.52
C ASP A 174 -4.30 -24.67 -0.39
N GLY A 175 -3.03 -24.56 0.02
CA GLY A 175 -1.89 -25.16 -0.69
C GLY A 175 -1.43 -24.41 -1.94
N ARG A 176 -2.07 -23.29 -2.32
CA ARG A 176 -1.60 -22.43 -3.42
C ARG A 176 -0.47 -21.49 -3.00
N GLY A 177 -0.11 -21.44 -1.72
CA GLY A 177 0.95 -20.57 -1.20
C GLY A 177 0.50 -19.13 -1.03
N PRO A 178 1.34 -18.27 -0.42
CA PRO A 178 0.95 -16.91 -0.08
C PRO A 178 0.76 -16.06 -1.34
N TRP A 179 -0.23 -15.18 -1.30
CA TRP A 179 -0.47 -14.17 -2.34
C TRP A 179 -0.05 -12.81 -1.81
N GLY A 180 0.00 -11.82 -2.68
CA GLY A 180 0.46 -10.51 -2.26
C GLY A 180 0.80 -9.57 -3.39
N ALA A 181 1.22 -8.38 -3.01
CA ALA A 181 1.61 -7.33 -3.91
C ALA A 181 2.84 -6.59 -3.38
N ASN A 182 3.65 -6.10 -4.30
CA ASN A 182 4.75 -5.19 -3.99
C ASN A 182 4.47 -3.84 -4.66
N PHE A 183 4.58 -2.77 -3.88
CA PHE A 183 4.42 -1.39 -4.33
C PHE A 183 5.71 -0.64 -4.05
N VAL A 184 6.19 0.07 -5.05
CA VAL A 184 7.43 0.84 -4.99
C VAL A 184 7.13 2.27 -5.38
N TRP A 185 7.57 3.19 -4.54
CA TRP A 185 7.60 4.61 -4.87
C TRP A 185 9.06 5.07 -4.85
N THR A 186 9.44 5.81 -5.89
CA THR A 186 10.73 6.48 -5.95
C THR A 186 10.51 7.97 -5.75
N MET A 187 11.00 8.52 -4.65
CA MET A 187 10.94 9.95 -4.37
C MET A 187 11.94 10.67 -5.28
N ASP A 188 11.46 11.59 -6.11
CA ASP A 188 12.30 12.54 -6.80
C ASP A 188 12.79 13.57 -5.77
N ILE A 189 13.98 13.33 -5.22
CA ILE A 189 14.65 14.28 -4.33
C ILE A 189 15.36 15.25 -5.26
N PRO A 190 14.90 16.51 -5.40
CA PRO A 190 15.60 17.48 -6.23
C PRO A 190 17.03 17.55 -5.68
N SER A 191 17.97 17.11 -6.51
CA SER A 191 19.39 17.24 -6.21
C SER A 191 19.59 18.71 -5.93
N ARG A 192 19.83 19.09 -4.66
CA ARG A 192 20.34 20.42 -4.37
C ARG A 192 21.57 20.53 -5.25
N ARG A 193 21.48 21.31 -6.35
CA ARG A 193 22.68 21.87 -6.96
C ARG A 193 23.29 22.64 -5.80
N VAL A 194 24.30 22.05 -5.18
CA VAL A 194 25.29 22.80 -4.45
C VAL A 194 25.87 23.69 -5.54
N GLN A 195 25.28 24.87 -5.74
CA GLN A 195 26.04 25.97 -6.28
C GLN A 195 27.16 26.11 -5.26
N LEU A 196 28.35 25.60 -5.62
CA LEU A 196 29.57 26.12 -5.04
C LEU A 196 29.50 27.61 -5.30
N VAL A 197 28.96 28.36 -4.34
CA VAL A 197 29.26 29.78 -4.23
C VAL A 197 30.72 29.77 -3.84
N THR A 198 31.59 29.85 -4.84
CA THR A 198 32.99 30.21 -4.65
C THR A 198 32.96 31.58 -4.02
N ALA A 199 32.96 31.64 -2.69
CA ALA A 199 33.14 32.88 -1.96
C ALA A 199 34.52 33.44 -2.40
N PRO A 200 34.61 34.68 -2.88
CA PRO A 200 35.91 35.29 -3.11
C PRO A 200 36.62 35.38 -1.75
N ASN A 201 37.82 34.78 -1.70
CA ASN A 201 38.78 34.93 -0.61
C ASN A 201 38.96 36.41 -0.32
N THR A 202 38.32 36.89 0.75
CA THR A 202 38.57 38.22 1.30
C THR A 202 39.04 37.99 2.72
N MET A 203 40.33 38.19 2.94
CA MET A 203 40.95 38.08 4.27
C MET A 203 40.30 39.08 5.23
N PRO A 204 39.87 38.66 6.43
CA PRO A 204 39.51 39.60 7.47
C PRO A 204 40.78 40.19 8.10
N THR A 205 41.01 41.47 7.88
CA THR A 205 41.90 42.29 8.71
C THR A 205 41.27 42.51 10.09
N SER A 206 42.10 42.38 11.13
CA SER A 206 41.76 42.47 12.55
C SER A 206 40.92 43.70 12.97
N PRO A 207 40.19 43.61 14.11
CA PRO A 207 39.22 44.62 14.56
C PRO A 207 39.86 45.72 15.42
N PRO A 208 39.25 46.91 15.52
CA PRO A 208 39.47 47.81 16.64
C PRO A 208 38.30 47.81 17.65
N ALA A 209 38.71 47.68 18.91
CA ALA A 209 38.18 48.20 20.17
C ALA A 209 36.68 48.57 20.32
N THR A 210 36.10 47.93 21.34
CA THR A 210 34.90 48.29 22.11
C THR A 210 34.86 49.76 22.56
N PRO A 211 33.66 50.37 22.61
CA PRO A 211 33.31 51.14 23.79
C PRO A 211 31.98 50.71 24.40
N GLU A 212 32.08 50.47 25.71
CA GLU A 212 31.16 50.70 26.81
C GLU A 212 29.94 51.59 26.53
N GLN A 213 28.75 51.12 26.92
CA GLN A 213 27.56 51.84 27.43
C GLN A 213 26.33 50.91 27.30
N LYS A 214 25.33 50.85 28.18
CA LYS A 214 25.06 51.36 29.53
C LYS A 214 23.77 50.62 29.94
N ALA A 215 23.73 50.06 31.15
CA ALA A 215 22.55 49.37 31.67
C ALA A 215 21.34 50.31 31.83
N ALA A 216 20.14 49.78 31.58
CA ALA A 216 18.85 50.34 32.00
C ALA A 216 17.81 49.18 32.11
N PRO A 217 16.77 49.33 32.95
CA PRO A 217 16.38 48.27 33.89
C PRO A 217 15.14 47.46 33.50
N ALA A 218 14.96 46.40 34.29
CA ALA A 218 13.84 45.47 34.31
C ALA A 218 12.47 46.16 34.47
N GLU A 219 11.48 45.63 33.75
CA GLU A 219 10.07 45.87 34.04
C GLU A 219 9.39 44.51 34.27
N LEU A 220 9.02 44.26 35.53
CA LEU A 220 8.05 43.25 35.95
C LEU A 220 6.65 43.76 35.54
N VAL A 221 5.85 42.90 34.92
CA VAL A 221 4.38 43.05 34.89
C VAL A 221 3.74 41.71 35.26
N PRO A 222 2.69 41.70 36.10
CA PRO A 222 2.27 40.52 36.86
C PRO A 222 1.24 39.65 36.15
N ALA A 223 1.01 38.50 36.78
CA ALA A 223 0.02 37.48 36.49
C ALA A 223 -1.43 37.95 36.68
N ASP A 224 -2.33 37.47 35.81
CA ASP A 224 -3.74 37.19 36.08
C ASP A 224 -4.11 35.93 35.26
N ASN A 225 -4.33 34.75 35.83
CA ASN A 225 -5.46 34.24 36.63
C ASN A 225 -6.82 34.12 35.91
N ALA A 226 -7.44 32.96 36.14
CA ALA A 226 -8.83 32.55 35.93
C ALA A 226 -9.30 32.09 34.53
N GLY A 227 -9.80 30.84 34.46
CA GLY A 227 -10.74 30.44 33.41
C GLY A 227 -10.90 28.95 33.09
N ALA A 228 -11.30 28.11 34.05
CA ALA A 228 -12.03 26.86 33.79
C ALA A 228 -13.09 26.71 34.91
N PRO A 229 -14.17 25.91 34.77
CA PRO A 229 -14.71 25.19 33.61
C PRO A 229 -16.21 25.53 33.35
N THR A 230 -16.80 25.04 32.26
CA THR A 230 -18.27 24.87 32.21
C THR A 230 -18.64 23.58 31.48
N LEU A 231 -19.02 22.59 32.28
CA LEU A 231 -19.87 21.47 31.91
C LEU A 231 -21.31 21.99 31.74
N SER A 232 -21.99 21.56 30.68
CA SER A 232 -23.46 21.60 30.61
C SER A 232 -23.95 20.43 29.76
N LEU A 233 -24.56 19.49 30.47
CA LEU A 233 -25.65 18.56 30.15
C LEU A 233 -25.65 17.85 28.78
#